data_AF-A0A3D1V2M3-F1
#
_entry.id   AF-A0A3D1V2M3-F1
#
_cell.length_a   1.000
_cell.length_b   1.000
_cell.length_c   1.000
_cell.angle_alpha   90.00
_cell.angle_beta   90.00
_cell.angle_gamma   90.00
#
_symmetry.space_group_name_H-M   'P 1'
#
loop_
_entity.id
_entity.type
_entity.pdbx_description
1 polymer ?
#
loop_
_entity_poly.entity_id
_entity_poly.type
_entity_poly.pdbx_seq_one_letter_code
_entity_poly.pdbx_strand_id
1 'polypeptide(L)'
;GLGFSADGGRFAAIWGDSTRPAEVWAGVVGAAPRQLTRFNADLATRALGRTELVRWAAEGGLEIEGLLIYPVGYEEGKAYPTILHVHGGPSWAWDDHFYANWHDMGQYLAGHGYAVLMPNPRGSTGRGWEFQIANH
;
A
#
# COMPACT_ATOMS: atom_id res chain seq x y z
N GLY A 1 -11.15 -6.72 7.27
CA GLY A 1 -12.11 -7.83 7.45
C GLY A 1 -13.34 -7.57 6.60
N LEU A 2 -13.93 -8.61 6.00
CA LEU A 2 -15.11 -8.55 5.15
C LEU A 2 -16.17 -9.50 5.72
N GLY A 3 -17.42 -9.06 5.78
CA GLY A 3 -18.56 -9.86 6.22
C GLY A 3 -19.80 -9.60 5.37
N PHE A 4 -20.67 -10.60 5.29
CA PHE A 4 -21.89 -10.56 4.50
C PHE A 4 -23.13 -10.81 5.38
N SER A 5 -24.28 -10.27 4.97
CA SER A 5 -25.57 -10.69 5.52
C SER A 5 -25.88 -12.14 5.15
N ALA A 6 -26.78 -12.79 5.90
CA ALA A 6 -27.13 -14.19 5.70
C ALA A 6 -27.65 -14.51 4.28
N ASP A 7 -28.31 -13.54 3.63
CA ASP A 7 -28.80 -13.64 2.25
C ASP A 7 -27.76 -13.24 1.20
N GLY A 8 -26.56 -12.82 1.61
CA GLY A 8 -25.49 -12.34 0.74
C GLY A 8 -25.77 -10.99 0.07
N GLY A 9 -26.92 -10.36 0.32
CA GLY A 9 -27.32 -9.13 -0.36
C GLY A 9 -26.62 -7.87 0.14
N ARG A 10 -26.05 -7.91 1.35
CA ARG A 10 -25.33 -6.79 1.99
C ARG A 10 -23.96 -7.22 2.47
N PHE A 11 -23.08 -6.25 2.61
CA PHE A 11 -21.75 -6.47 3.15
C PHE A 11 -21.32 -5.35 4.11
N ALA A 12 -20.34 -5.66 4.95
CA ALA A 12 -19.54 -4.71 5.70
C ALA A 12 -18.06 -5.04 5.54
N ALA A 13 -17.22 -4.03 5.39
CA ALA A 13 -15.79 -4.18 5.18
C ALA A 13 -14.98 -3.13 5.94
N ILE A 14 -13.77 -3.51 6.35
CA ILE A 14 -12.72 -2.55 6.69
C ILE A 14 -11.92 -2.32 5.42
N TRP A 15 -11.94 -1.09 4.90
CA TRP A 15 -11.33 -0.75 3.61
C TRP A 15 -10.64 0.61 3.66
N GLY A 16 -9.47 0.66 3.04
CA GLY A 16 -8.62 1.82 2.81
C GLY A 16 -7.72 1.56 1.60
N ASP A 17 -6.86 2.52 1.28
CA ASP A 17 -5.89 2.46 0.18
C ASP A 17 -4.65 3.32 0.52
N SER A 18 -3.72 3.44 -0.41
CA SER A 18 -2.50 4.25 -0.28
C SER A 18 -2.72 5.73 0.05
N THR A 19 -3.93 6.26 -0.13
CA THR A 19 -4.31 7.64 0.16
C THR A 19 -5.33 7.79 1.28
N ARG A 20 -5.99 6.70 1.69
CA ARG A 20 -7.08 6.71 2.66
C ARG A 20 -6.86 5.68 3.75
N PRO A 21 -6.72 6.10 5.02
CA PRO A 21 -6.72 5.18 6.16
C PRO A 21 -7.96 4.29 6.16
N ALA A 22 -7.82 3.09 6.72
CA ALA A 22 -8.91 2.13 6.75
C ALA A 22 -10.08 2.63 7.62
N GLU A 23 -11.28 2.54 7.07
CA GLU A 23 -12.55 2.86 7.74
C GLU A 23 -13.53 1.70 7.59
N VAL A 24 -14.62 1.70 8.35
CA VAL A 24 -15.72 0.75 8.16
C VAL A 24 -16.64 1.24 7.06
N TRP A 25 -16.91 0.38 6.10
CA TRP A 25 -17.82 0.58 4.97
C TRP A 25 -18.91 -0.48 5.00
N ALA A 26 -20.12 -0.15 4.53
CA ALA A 26 -21.17 -1.13 4.32
C ALA A 26 -22.06 -0.75 3.14
N GLY A 27 -22.67 -1.74 2.50
CA GLY A 27 -23.49 -1.52 1.32
C GLY A 27 -24.29 -2.74 0.89
N VAL A 28 -25.05 -2.55 -0.19
CA VAL A 28 -25.68 -3.64 -0.94
C VAL A 28 -24.67 -4.13 -1.99
N VAL A 29 -24.56 -5.43 -2.18
CA VAL A 29 -23.67 -6.00 -3.19
C VAL A 29 -24.05 -5.48 -4.58
N GLY A 30 -23.07 -4.99 -5.34
CA GLY A 30 -23.27 -4.38 -6.66
C GLY A 30 -23.61 -2.89 -6.64
N ALA A 31 -23.76 -2.26 -5.48
CA ALA A 31 -23.95 -0.83 -5.33
C ALA A 31 -22.75 -0.15 -4.65
N ALA A 32 -22.67 1.18 -4.76
CA ALA A 32 -21.65 1.95 -4.07
C ALA A 32 -21.80 1.83 -2.53
N PRO A 33 -20.74 1.46 -1.79
CA PRO A 33 -20.81 1.39 -0.34
C PRO A 33 -20.84 2.76 0.31
N ARG A 34 -21.40 2.80 1.53
CA ARG A 34 -21.37 3.97 2.40
C ARG A 34 -20.31 3.80 3.48
N GLN A 35 -19.49 4.82 3.66
CA GLN A 35 -18.59 4.94 4.81
C GLN A 35 -19.40 5.14 6.10
N LEU A 36 -19.17 4.28 7.10
CA LEU A 36 -19.88 4.29 8.37
C LEU A 36 -19.12 5.03 9.46
N THR A 37 -17.79 5.02 9.41
CA THR A 37 -16.90 5.62 10.42
C THR A 37 -16.03 6.71 9.82
N ARG A 38 -15.52 7.59 10.67
CA ARG A 38 -14.61 8.68 10.29
C ARG A 38 -13.54 8.85 11.36
N PHE A 39 -12.95 7.74 11.79
CA PHE A 39 -11.94 7.74 12.86
C PHE A 39 -10.69 8.53 12.48
N ASN A 40 -10.40 8.63 11.18
CA ASN A 40 -9.21 9.28 10.63
C ASN A 40 -9.53 10.56 9.86
N ALA A 41 -10.64 11.24 10.18
CA ALA A 41 -11.09 12.43 9.43
C ALA A 41 -10.06 13.57 9.43
N ASP A 42 -9.25 13.65 10.47
CA ASP A 42 -8.13 14.56 10.65
C ASP A 42 -6.97 14.29 9.68
N LEU A 43 -6.72 13.03 9.32
CA LEU A 43 -5.70 12.67 8.34
C LEU A 43 -6.06 13.06 6.90
N ALA A 44 -7.35 13.21 6.58
CA ALA A 44 -7.81 13.62 5.25
C ALA A 44 -7.32 15.03 4.84
N THR A 45 -6.85 15.83 5.81
CA THR A 45 -6.32 17.18 5.57
C THR A 45 -4.80 17.22 5.42
N ARG A 46 -4.11 16.10 5.65
CA ARG A 46 -2.65 16.02 5.59
C ARG A 46 -2.19 15.84 4.15
N ALA A 47 -1.10 16.50 3.78
CA ALA A 47 -0.45 16.24 2.51
C ALA A 47 0.22 14.85 2.58
N LEU A 48 -0.04 14.04 1.55
CA LEU A 48 0.52 12.69 1.42
C LEU A 48 1.48 12.65 0.24
N GLY A 49 2.48 11.79 0.34
CA GLY A 49 3.33 11.42 -0.77
C GLY A 49 2.52 10.65 -1.81
N ARG A 50 2.75 10.94 -3.09
CA ARG A 50 2.20 10.13 -4.19
C ARG A 50 2.79 8.72 -4.08
N THR A 51 1.95 7.70 -4.13
CA THR A 51 2.40 6.30 -4.20
C THR A 51 2.27 5.79 -5.62
N GLU A 52 3.29 5.13 -6.13
CA GLU A 52 3.34 4.57 -7.48
C GLU A 52 3.86 3.14 -7.47
N LEU A 53 3.22 2.26 -8.25
CA LEU A 53 3.74 0.91 -8.48
C LEU A 53 4.83 0.97 -9.55
N VAL A 54 6.06 0.69 -9.16
CA VAL A 54 7.23 0.67 -10.03
C VAL A 54 7.66 -0.75 -10.33
N ARG A 55 8.22 -0.98 -11.52
CA ARG A 55 8.72 -2.28 -11.99
C ARG A 55 10.12 -2.15 -12.56
N TRP A 56 10.97 -3.14 -12.32
CA TRP A 56 12.31 -3.19 -12.87
C TRP A 56 12.76 -4.64 -13.09
N ALA A 57 13.70 -4.84 -14.01
CA ALA A 57 14.35 -6.12 -14.20
C ALA A 57 15.45 -6.31 -13.13
N ALA A 58 15.38 -7.42 -12.41
CA ALA A 58 16.47 -7.92 -11.58
C ALA A 58 17.44 -8.79 -12.39
N GLU A 59 18.49 -9.27 -11.72
CA GLU A 59 19.42 -10.24 -12.29
C GLU A 59 18.68 -11.46 -12.85
N GLY A 60 19.10 -11.92 -14.03
CA GLY A 60 18.43 -13.01 -14.75
C GLY A 60 17.16 -12.61 -15.49
N GLY A 61 16.81 -11.32 -15.54
CA GLY A 61 15.65 -10.81 -16.28
C GLY A 61 14.32 -10.97 -15.55
N LEU A 62 14.34 -11.38 -14.27
CA LEU A 62 13.14 -11.47 -13.45
C LEU A 62 12.59 -10.06 -13.18
N GLU A 63 11.36 -9.80 -13.60
CA GLU A 63 10.68 -8.55 -13.24
C GLU A 63 10.33 -8.54 -11.75
N ILE A 64 10.74 -7.48 -11.05
CA ILE A 64 10.39 -7.17 -9.67
C ILE A 64 9.48 -5.94 -9.67
N GLU A 65 8.52 -5.93 -8.76
CA GLU A 65 7.67 -4.77 -8.51
C GLU A 65 7.87 -4.25 -7.09
N GLY A 66 7.45 -3.02 -6.86
CA GLY A 66 7.45 -2.39 -5.54
C GLY A 66 6.70 -1.07 -5.57
N LEU A 67 6.45 -0.52 -4.39
CA LEU A 67 5.86 0.80 -4.27
C LEU A 67 6.95 1.85 -4.12
N LEU A 68 6.80 2.97 -4.82
CA LEU A 68 7.58 4.17 -4.63
C LEU A 68 6.67 5.24 -4.06
N ILE A 69 6.95 5.68 -2.84
CA ILE A 69 6.29 6.85 -2.24
C ILE A 69 7.20 8.05 -2.46
N TYR A 70 6.71 9.02 -3.21
CA TYR A 70 7.40 10.27 -3.48
C TYR A 70 7.34 11.20 -2.27
N PRO A 71 8.35 12.05 -2.05
CA PRO A 71 8.29 13.12 -1.07
C PRO A 71 7.04 13.99 -1.28
N VAL A 72 6.48 14.50 -0.19
CA VAL A 72 5.41 15.51 -0.28
C VAL A 72 5.95 16.73 -1.02
N GLY A 73 5.21 17.19 -2.04
CA GLY A 73 5.64 18.30 -2.89
C GLY A 73 6.75 17.94 -3.88
N TYR A 74 6.86 16.66 -4.28
CA TYR A 74 7.81 16.22 -5.29
C TYR A 74 7.78 17.09 -6.57
N GLU A 75 8.97 17.49 -6.98
CA GLU A 75 9.28 18.19 -8.23
C GLU A 75 10.17 17.31 -9.12
N GLU A 76 9.77 17.16 -10.39
CA GLU A 76 10.53 16.40 -11.39
C GLU A 76 11.91 17.03 -11.64
N GLY A 77 12.93 16.20 -11.85
CA GLY A 77 14.31 16.63 -12.10
C GLY A 77 15.13 16.98 -10.84
N LYS A 78 14.50 17.05 -9.66
CA LYS A 78 15.21 17.22 -8.38
C LYS A 78 15.59 15.88 -7.78
N ALA A 79 16.79 15.81 -7.19
CA ALA A 79 17.25 14.64 -6.44
C ALA A 79 16.74 14.69 -4.99
N TYR A 80 16.34 13.54 -4.47
CA TYR A 80 15.84 13.39 -3.10
C TYR A 80 16.58 12.27 -2.37
N PRO A 81 16.83 12.40 -1.06
CA PRO A 81 17.31 11.28 -0.27
C PRO A 81 16.28 10.15 -0.34
N THR A 82 16.76 8.94 -0.61
CA THR A 82 15.90 7.77 -0.82
C THR A 82 16.15 6.73 0.27
N ILE A 83 15.07 6.25 0.87
CA ILE A 83 15.09 5.16 1.84
C ILE A 83 14.59 3.89 1.16
N LEU A 84 15.35 2.81 1.27
CA LEU A 84 14.92 1.47 0.89
C LEU A 84 14.25 0.80 2.11
N HIS A 85 12.94 0.58 2.05
CA HIS A 85 12.15 -0.01 3.13
C HIS A 85 11.76 -1.45 2.75
N VAL A 86 12.55 -2.40 3.22
CA VAL A 86 12.36 -3.83 2.93
C VAL A 86 11.43 -4.44 3.97
N HIS A 87 10.39 -5.16 3.52
CA HIS A 87 9.49 -5.88 4.43
C HIS A 87 10.12 -7.18 4.96
N GLY A 88 9.57 -7.70 6.06
CA GLY A 88 9.86 -9.06 6.53
C GLY A 88 9.26 -10.12 5.60
N GLY A 89 9.63 -11.40 5.75
CA GLY A 89 9.20 -12.43 4.80
C GLY A 89 9.13 -13.84 5.40
N PRO A 90 8.97 -14.86 4.54
CA PRO A 90 8.80 -14.74 3.08
C PRO A 90 7.38 -14.35 2.66
N SER A 91 6.36 -14.69 3.45
CA SER A 91 4.96 -14.55 3.04
C SER A 91 4.37 -13.16 3.32
N TRP A 92 4.97 -12.12 2.75
CA TRP A 92 4.50 -10.73 2.82
C TRP A 92 4.72 -10.00 1.50
N ALA A 93 4.02 -8.88 1.30
CA ALA A 93 4.23 -7.95 0.20
C ALA A 93 3.74 -6.56 0.61
N TRP A 94 4.33 -5.52 0.02
CA TRP A 94 3.73 -4.21 -0.04
C TRP A 94 2.61 -4.19 -1.09
N ASP A 95 1.46 -3.65 -0.72
CA ASP A 95 0.21 -3.59 -1.45
C ASP A 95 -0.44 -2.20 -1.34
N ASP A 96 -1.64 -2.01 -1.87
CA ASP A 96 -2.34 -0.73 -1.81
C ASP A 96 -2.87 -0.44 -0.40
N HIS A 97 -1.99 0.07 0.46
CA HIS A 97 -2.27 0.31 1.88
C HIS A 97 -1.77 1.67 2.37
N PHE A 98 -2.39 2.18 3.44
CA PHE A 98 -2.03 3.44 4.07
C PHE A 98 -0.81 3.28 5.00
N TYR A 99 0.39 3.46 4.46
CA TYR A 99 1.66 3.28 5.17
C TYR A 99 2.05 4.47 6.06
N ALA A 100 1.32 4.70 7.15
CA ALA A 100 1.62 5.75 8.13
C ALA A 100 1.67 5.24 9.58
N ASN A 101 1.91 3.95 9.77
CA ASN A 101 1.99 3.35 11.11
C ASN A 101 3.46 3.33 11.61
N TRP A 102 3.68 2.90 12.86
CA TRP A 102 5.01 2.93 13.51
C TRP A 102 6.04 2.00 12.87
N HIS A 103 5.60 0.96 12.16
CA HIS A 103 6.44 -0.02 11.50
C HIS A 103 6.55 0.31 10.00
N ASP A 104 5.42 0.51 9.32
CA ASP A 104 5.35 0.81 7.90
C ASP A 104 5.24 2.33 7.68
N MET A 105 6.36 3.02 7.86
CA MET A 105 6.42 4.48 7.99
C MET A 105 6.48 5.26 6.65
N GLY A 106 6.06 4.65 5.53
CA GLY A 106 6.27 5.21 4.19
C GLY A 106 5.81 6.66 3.99
N GLN A 107 4.56 6.96 4.34
CA GLN A 107 3.97 8.31 4.28
C GLN A 107 4.59 9.27 5.29
N TYR A 108 4.99 8.78 6.47
CA TYR A 108 5.69 9.60 7.47
C TYR A 108 7.03 10.10 6.92
N LEU A 109 7.83 9.20 6.35
CA LEU A 109 9.13 9.53 5.75
C LEU A 109 8.97 10.45 4.52
N ALA A 110 7.95 10.21 3.69
CA ALA A 110 7.62 11.09 2.57
C ALA A 110 7.29 12.53 3.01
N GLY A 111 6.57 12.69 4.12
CA GLY A 111 6.31 13.99 4.74
C GLY A 111 7.58 14.71 5.23
N HIS A 112 8.65 13.96 5.49
CA HIS A 112 9.96 14.49 5.87
C HIS A 112 10.92 14.69 4.68
N GLY A 113 10.43 14.60 3.44
CA GLY A 113 11.21 14.92 2.25
C GLY A 113 11.98 13.74 1.64
N TYR A 114 11.72 12.51 2.10
CA TYR A 114 12.36 11.30 1.55
C TYR A 114 11.51 10.68 0.45
N ALA A 115 12.17 10.16 -0.59
CA ALA A 115 11.56 9.13 -1.42
C ALA A 115 11.68 7.79 -0.69
N VAL A 116 10.65 6.94 -0.75
CA VAL A 116 10.65 5.63 -0.08
C VAL A 116 10.38 4.54 -1.10
N LEU A 117 11.39 3.72 -1.37
CA LEU A 117 11.25 2.54 -2.22
C LEU A 117 10.94 1.32 -1.35
N MET A 118 9.81 0.68 -1.63
CA MET A 118 9.23 -0.43 -0.90
C MET A 118 9.14 -1.64 -1.85
N PRO A 119 10.24 -2.42 -2.03
CA PRO A 119 10.29 -3.50 -3.01
C PRO A 119 9.54 -4.75 -2.54
N ASN A 120 8.97 -5.50 -3.49
CA ASN A 120 8.46 -6.86 -3.31
C ASN A 120 9.43 -7.86 -3.96
N PRO A 121 10.56 -8.21 -3.30
CA PRO A 121 11.55 -9.12 -3.86
C PRO A 121 10.98 -10.52 -4.11
N ARG A 122 11.76 -11.37 -4.79
CA ARG A 122 11.47 -12.83 -4.88
C ARG A 122 11.07 -13.35 -3.50
N GLY A 123 10.07 -14.23 -3.48
CA GLY A 123 9.49 -14.73 -2.23
C GLY A 123 8.25 -14.04 -1.74
N SER A 124 8.02 -12.80 -2.15
CA SER A 124 6.84 -12.04 -1.74
C SER A 124 5.54 -12.70 -2.19
N THR A 125 4.46 -12.44 -1.47
CA THR A 125 3.11 -12.93 -1.83
C THR A 125 2.52 -12.17 -3.03
N GLY A 126 1.41 -12.68 -3.59
CA GLY A 126 0.64 -11.99 -4.63
C GLY A 126 1.09 -12.26 -6.08
N ARG A 127 2.19 -12.99 -6.30
CA ARG A 127 2.76 -13.26 -7.63
C ARG A 127 2.82 -14.75 -8.01
N GLY A 128 1.97 -15.56 -7.37
CA GLY A 128 1.90 -17.00 -7.60
C GLY A 128 2.92 -17.80 -6.78
N TRP A 129 2.69 -19.11 -6.72
CA TRP A 129 3.45 -20.04 -5.87
C TRP A 129 4.94 -20.08 -6.23
N GLU A 130 5.27 -20.15 -7.52
CA GLU A 130 6.66 -20.25 -8.00
C GLU A 130 7.49 -19.04 -7.56
N PHE A 131 6.92 -17.84 -7.63
CA PHE A 131 7.59 -16.61 -7.17
C PHE A 131 7.78 -16.62 -5.64
N GLN A 132 6.79 -17.12 -4.90
CA GLN A 132 6.80 -17.15 -3.42
C GLN A 132 7.83 -18.14 -2.84
N ILE A 133 8.14 -19.24 -3.53
CA ILE A 133 9.15 -20.21 -3.08
C ILE A 133 10.56 -19.94 -3.61
N ALA A 134 10.74 -18.92 -4.46
CA ALA A 134 12.02 -18.58 -5.07
C ALA A 134 13.00 -17.84 -4.13
N ASN A 135 12.92 -18.04 -2.81
CA ASN A 135 13.70 -17.34 -1.78
C ASN A 135 15.16 -17.82 -1.60
N HIS A 136 15.76 -18.36 -2.66
CA HIS A 136 17.10 -18.94 -2.65
C HIS A 136 18.11 -18.11 -3.45
#